data_AF-A0A351KQ53-F1
#
_entry.id   AF-A0A351KQ53-F1
#
_cell.length_a   1.000
_cell.length_b   1.000
_cell.length_c   1.000
_cell.angle_alpha   90.00
_cell.angle_beta   90.00
_cell.angle_gamma   90.00
#
_symmetry.space_group_name_H-M   'P 1'
#
loop_
_entity.id
_entity.type
_entity.pdbx_description
1 polymer ?
#
loop_
_entity_poly.entity_id
_entity_poly.type
_entity_poly.pdbx_seq_one_letter_code
_entity_poly.pdbx_strand_id
1 'polypeptide(L)'
;NYLRAMKRYTYTLTPSTTTGTNGPASTTYSGSYSEDLSFNATGYYVKASQGSYSLVSTSGAATKLYLFTSADNYGIPTSFNVAGTAYASNPAAPFPSKVTPSTVEANFSASINATYKNQVTTAGSNAQTKVSADSYLVTIPTKLSSQGANLRYSTDLYTAFRDAALAGKLASDAVADGVPGQNLVPFVYFTNEKDSQGLYHPFMNIVTYTNPGSPHGLLDIPGPPFLGPGGASTPVTRYANLDYKIIPIPMKDYGQVTNVTDNAMNSAGGWRVNLVTDSGCGQSGSPVATCPAYDNYNYASIADMGVLIDGSIIFPVLNNTLIPSQWKGELSTYGCHIGQGGGGPHCHADAFKTGQSIVTLYNDSDYVGKTHPPLIGFGFDGVALFGVYRDGKDTSLLGYSTALDAFGGHNHDGMGYHYHAHTATMPASYNINDKGLTISASQNPVNVLLKGAWAGNINKVPNFMNNNDLKTNPYLGGTGQ
;
A
#
# COMPACT_ATOMS: atom_id res chain seq x y z
N ASN A 1 -1.87 39.12 6.61
CA ASN A 1 -3.27 39.17 7.09
C ASN A 1 -3.30 39.01 8.61
N TYR A 2 -4.22 39.67 9.30
CA TYR A 2 -4.50 39.35 10.71
C TYR A 2 -5.58 38.27 10.73
N LEU A 3 -5.29 37.12 11.36
CA LEU A 3 -6.29 36.08 11.55
C LEU A 3 -7.14 36.42 12.78
N ARG A 4 -8.46 36.32 12.63
CA ARG A 4 -9.43 36.53 13.72
C ARG A 4 -10.03 35.21 14.13
N ALA A 5 -10.05 34.94 15.42
CA ALA A 5 -10.80 33.82 15.98
C ALA A 5 -12.30 34.12 15.85
N MET A 6 -13.05 33.16 15.31
CA MET A 6 -14.51 33.30 15.16
C MET A 6 -15.26 32.32 16.07
N LYS A 7 -14.80 31.08 16.11
CA LYS A 7 -15.36 30.00 16.94
C LYS A 7 -14.22 29.14 17.46
N ARG A 8 -14.43 28.52 18.62
CA ARG A 8 -13.58 27.44 19.13
C ARG A 8 -14.37 26.15 19.08
N TYR A 9 -13.73 25.09 18.63
CA TYR A 9 -14.29 23.74 18.66
C TYR A 9 -13.43 22.91 19.61
N THR A 10 -14.09 22.11 20.45
CA THR A 10 -13.43 21.04 21.21
C THR A 10 -13.49 19.76 20.42
N TYR A 11 -12.31 19.15 20.24
CA TYR A 11 -12.19 17.82 19.65
C TYR A 11 -12.13 16.77 20.75
N THR A 12 -12.89 15.70 20.62
CA THR A 12 -12.84 14.54 21.53
C THR A 12 -12.77 13.25 20.73
N LEU A 13 -11.83 12.39 21.11
CA LEU A 13 -11.76 10.99 20.68
C LEU A 13 -12.47 10.12 21.71
N THR A 14 -13.57 9.47 21.32
CA THR A 14 -14.30 8.54 22.18
C THR A 14 -13.90 7.10 21.83
N PRO A 15 -13.28 6.35 22.77
CA PRO A 15 -12.96 4.95 22.55
C PRO A 15 -14.20 4.06 22.71
N SER A 16 -14.30 3.03 21.89
CA SER A 16 -15.24 1.92 22.04
C SER A 16 -14.50 0.60 21.83
N THR A 17 -14.55 -0.29 22.83
CA THR A 17 -13.85 -1.59 22.79
C THR A 17 -14.86 -2.71 22.61
N THR A 18 -14.66 -3.52 21.58
CA THR A 18 -15.42 -4.75 21.35
C THR A 18 -14.50 -5.95 21.43
N THR A 19 -14.87 -6.96 22.21
CA THR A 19 -14.17 -8.25 22.25
C THR A 19 -14.78 -9.19 21.22
N GLY A 20 -13.99 -9.60 20.23
CA GLY A 20 -14.45 -10.60 19.26
C GLY A 20 -14.64 -11.96 19.91
N THR A 21 -15.45 -12.83 19.28
CA THR A 21 -15.77 -14.20 19.75
C THR A 21 -14.54 -15.08 19.97
N ASN A 22 -13.39 -14.71 19.38
CA ASN A 22 -12.12 -15.43 19.47
C ASN A 22 -11.08 -14.77 20.41
N GLY A 23 -11.44 -13.72 21.16
CA GLY A 23 -10.62 -13.18 22.24
C GLY A 23 -9.88 -11.83 22.02
N PRO A 24 -9.50 -11.37 20.81
CA PRO A 24 -8.89 -10.05 20.67
C PRO A 24 -9.91 -8.95 20.96
N ALA A 25 -9.57 -8.05 21.87
CA ALA A 25 -10.26 -6.78 22.03
C ALA A 25 -9.79 -5.82 20.91
N SER A 26 -10.74 -5.24 20.18
CA SER A 26 -10.48 -4.16 19.23
C SER A 26 -11.02 -2.87 19.82
N THR A 27 -10.16 -1.86 19.97
CA THR A 27 -10.58 -0.51 20.33
C THR A 27 -10.70 0.33 19.08
N THR A 28 -11.85 0.98 18.92
CA THR A 28 -12.14 1.94 17.86
C THR A 28 -12.29 3.33 18.44
N TYR A 29 -11.96 4.36 17.67
CA TYR A 29 -12.05 5.74 18.09
C TYR A 29 -12.93 6.53 17.12
N SER A 30 -13.93 7.24 17.66
CA SER A 30 -14.73 8.21 16.90
C SER A 30 -14.35 9.64 17.30
N GLY A 31 -14.03 10.46 16.31
CA GLY A 31 -13.81 11.89 16.50
C GLY A 31 -15.13 12.66 16.53
N SER A 32 -15.31 13.50 17.54
CA SER A 32 -16.41 14.45 17.61
C SER A 32 -15.88 15.87 17.76
N TYR A 33 -16.54 16.81 17.07
CA TYR A 33 -16.27 18.23 17.19
C TYR A 33 -17.54 18.90 17.72
N SER A 34 -17.43 19.56 18.86
CA SER A 34 -18.49 20.39 19.42
C SER A 34 -18.04 21.84 19.46
N GLU A 35 -18.92 22.75 19.06
CA GLU A 35 -18.65 24.18 19.25
C GLU A 35 -18.61 24.47 20.76
N ASP A 36 -17.52 25.07 21.21
CA ASP A 36 -17.39 25.51 22.58
C ASP A 36 -18.08 26.86 22.75
N LEU A 37 -19.35 26.80 23.19
CA LEU A 37 -20.18 27.97 23.41
C LEU A 37 -19.68 28.86 24.56
N SER A 38 -18.73 28.41 25.38
CA SER A 38 -18.09 29.23 26.42
C SER A 38 -16.94 30.09 25.89
N PHE A 39 -16.57 29.95 24.62
CA PHE A 39 -15.48 30.70 24.01
C PHE A 39 -15.81 32.19 23.91
N ASN A 40 -15.15 32.99 24.75
CA ASN A 40 -15.40 34.43 24.89
C ASN A 40 -14.40 35.31 24.12
N ALA A 41 -13.44 34.73 23.41
CA ALA A 41 -12.44 35.46 22.62
C ALA A 41 -12.83 35.57 21.12
N THR A 42 -14.12 35.50 20.81
CA THR A 42 -14.65 35.75 19.48
C THR A 42 -14.27 37.15 19.01
N GLY A 43 -13.68 37.24 17.82
CA GLY A 43 -13.17 38.47 17.22
C GLY A 43 -11.74 38.85 17.60
N TYR A 44 -11.11 38.15 18.55
CA TYR A 44 -9.71 38.36 18.94
C TYR A 44 -8.77 37.93 17.81
N TYR A 45 -7.54 38.44 17.83
CA TYR A 45 -6.53 38.22 16.80
C TYR A 45 -5.45 37.25 17.26
N VAL A 46 -4.88 36.50 16.32
CA VAL A 46 -3.77 35.58 16.60
C VAL A 46 -2.46 36.34 16.80
N LYS A 47 -1.76 36.05 17.90
CA LYS A 47 -0.39 36.48 18.19
C LYS A 47 0.51 35.26 18.32
N ALA A 48 1.53 35.18 17.49
CA ALA A 48 2.60 34.19 17.57
C ALA A 48 3.80 34.76 18.33
N SER A 49 4.33 33.99 19.28
CA SER A 49 5.52 34.35 20.07
C SER A 49 6.27 33.07 20.48
N GLN A 50 7.56 32.97 20.13
CA GLN A 50 8.43 31.84 20.50
C GLN A 50 7.82 30.45 20.21
N GLY A 51 7.30 30.25 19.00
CA GLY A 51 6.70 28.98 18.58
C GLY A 51 5.31 28.68 19.19
N SER A 52 4.75 29.59 19.99
CA SER A 52 3.42 29.47 20.58
C SER A 52 2.44 30.48 20.00
N TYR A 53 1.15 30.12 19.96
CA TYR A 53 0.06 30.97 19.53
C TYR A 53 -0.83 31.37 20.71
N SER A 54 -1.28 32.62 20.72
CA SER A 54 -2.20 33.19 21.70
C SER A 54 -3.21 34.13 21.02
N LEU A 55 -4.27 34.50 21.73
CA LEU A 55 -5.28 35.45 21.24
C LEU A 55 -5.14 36.81 21.94
N VAL A 56 -5.23 37.90 21.20
CA VAL A 56 -5.18 39.28 21.69
C VAL A 56 -6.38 40.09 21.20
N SER A 57 -6.87 41.02 22.02
CA SER A 57 -8.11 41.76 21.72
C SER A 57 -7.96 42.84 20.64
N THR A 58 -6.73 43.24 20.29
CA THR A 58 -6.47 44.30 19.31
C THR A 58 -5.52 43.84 18.21
N SER A 59 -5.74 44.31 16.98
CA SER A 59 -4.88 44.00 15.83
C SER A 59 -3.46 44.57 15.97
N GLY A 60 -3.30 45.66 16.72
CA GLY A 60 -1.98 46.27 16.99
C GLY A 60 -1.06 45.38 17.82
N ALA A 61 -1.60 44.48 18.64
CA ALA A 61 -0.85 43.52 19.44
C ALA A 61 -0.67 42.15 18.74
N ALA A 62 -1.28 41.97 17.57
CA ALA A 62 -1.34 40.70 16.86
C ALA A 62 -0.15 40.50 15.91
N THR A 63 0.10 39.25 15.56
CA THR A 63 1.12 38.92 14.55
C THR A 63 0.47 38.94 13.17
N LYS A 64 1.07 39.67 12.22
CA LYS A 64 0.68 39.53 10.82
C LYS A 64 1.12 38.14 10.35
N LEU A 65 0.14 37.32 9.99
CA LEU A 65 0.38 35.99 9.43
C LEU A 65 0.22 36.04 7.92
N TYR A 66 1.08 35.31 7.23
CA TYR A 66 0.97 35.08 5.80
C TYR A 66 0.36 33.69 5.61
N LEU A 67 -0.75 33.61 4.86
CA LEU A 67 -1.25 32.32 4.43
C LEU A 67 -0.42 31.91 3.22
N PHE A 68 0.47 30.94 3.44
CA PHE A 68 1.24 30.35 2.36
C PHE A 68 0.32 29.42 1.58
N THR A 69 0.02 29.78 0.33
CA THR A 69 -0.54 28.82 -0.62
C THR A 69 0.58 27.88 -1.01
N SER A 70 0.50 26.62 -0.55
CA SER A 70 1.48 25.61 -0.96
C SER A 70 1.47 25.47 -2.47
N ALA A 71 2.66 25.25 -3.06
CA ALA A 71 2.75 24.81 -4.44
C ALA A 71 2.24 23.35 -4.60
N ASP A 72 2.15 22.63 -3.49
CA ASP A 72 1.65 21.27 -3.43
C ASP A 72 0.12 21.27 -3.60
N ASN A 73 -0.37 20.45 -4.53
CA ASN A 73 -1.80 20.29 -4.78
C ASN A 73 -2.23 18.84 -4.52
N TYR A 74 -2.81 18.59 -3.35
CA TYR A 74 -3.40 17.30 -2.96
C TYR A 74 -4.86 17.14 -3.41
N GLY A 75 -5.33 17.97 -4.35
CA GLY A 75 -6.64 17.79 -4.96
C GLY A 75 -6.70 16.52 -5.82
N ILE A 76 -7.79 15.76 -5.72
CA ILE A 76 -7.95 14.52 -6.48
C ILE A 76 -7.98 14.83 -7.98
N PRO A 77 -7.05 14.26 -8.78
CA PRO A 77 -7.02 14.51 -10.21
C PRO A 77 -8.24 13.89 -10.90
N THR A 78 -8.65 14.44 -12.03
CA THR A 78 -9.79 13.92 -12.81
C THR A 78 -9.59 12.48 -13.27
N SER A 79 -8.35 12.06 -13.50
CA SER A 79 -8.00 10.66 -13.80
C SER A 79 -8.34 9.69 -12.65
N PHE A 80 -8.44 10.20 -11.41
CA PHE A 80 -8.85 9.47 -10.22
C PHE A 80 -10.30 9.76 -9.79
N ASN A 81 -11.05 10.54 -10.58
CA ASN A 81 -12.47 10.81 -10.37
C ASN A 81 -13.20 11.05 -11.70
N VAL A 82 -13.06 10.10 -12.63
CA VAL A 82 -13.67 10.20 -13.97
C VAL A 82 -15.19 10.31 -13.90
N ALA A 83 -15.81 9.62 -12.93
CA ALA A 83 -17.25 9.67 -12.68
C ALA A 83 -17.75 11.03 -12.15
N GLY A 84 -16.86 11.96 -11.81
CA GLY A 84 -17.24 13.24 -11.20
C GLY A 84 -17.97 13.06 -9.87
N THR A 85 -17.61 12.03 -9.09
CA THR A 85 -18.19 11.77 -7.78
C THR A 85 -17.98 13.00 -6.89
N ALA A 86 -19.10 13.51 -6.37
CA ALA A 86 -19.10 14.59 -5.39
C ALA A 86 -18.60 14.08 -4.02
N TYR A 87 -18.08 15.00 -3.20
CA TYR A 87 -17.62 14.67 -1.85
C TYR A 87 -18.76 14.12 -0.99
N ALA A 88 -18.56 12.93 -0.42
CA ALA A 88 -19.53 12.27 0.42
C ALA A 88 -19.75 13.05 1.72
N SER A 89 -21.01 13.43 1.97
CA SER A 89 -21.45 14.12 3.19
C SER A 89 -21.60 13.19 4.40
N ASN A 90 -21.42 11.89 4.21
CA ASN A 90 -21.47 10.88 5.26
C ASN A 90 -20.43 11.19 6.36
N PRO A 91 -20.76 10.93 7.63
CA PRO A 91 -19.79 11.07 8.71
C PRO A 91 -18.60 10.12 8.51
N ALA A 92 -17.44 10.48 9.04
CA ALA A 92 -16.29 9.59 9.05
C ALA A 92 -16.56 8.39 9.97
N ALA A 93 -16.22 7.19 9.50
CA ALA A 93 -16.24 5.97 10.29
C ALA A 93 -15.20 6.02 11.42
N PRO A 94 -15.45 5.36 12.56
CA PRO A 94 -14.43 5.14 13.58
C PRO A 94 -13.22 4.39 13.00
N PHE A 95 -12.01 4.69 13.47
CA PHE A 95 -10.82 3.93 13.11
C PHE A 95 -10.41 2.97 14.24
N PRO A 96 -10.00 1.74 13.92
CA PRO A 96 -9.42 0.84 14.90
C PRO A 96 -7.97 1.24 15.22
N SER A 97 -7.49 0.99 16.45
CA SER A 97 -6.06 0.95 16.74
C SER A 97 -5.67 -0.46 17.16
N LYS A 98 -4.81 -1.09 16.35
CA LYS A 98 -4.55 -2.54 16.42
C LYS A 98 -3.12 -2.91 16.80
N VAL A 99 -2.17 -1.98 16.61
CA VAL A 99 -0.74 -2.26 16.76
C VAL A 99 -0.06 -1.11 17.48
N THR A 100 0.86 -1.47 18.37
CA THR A 100 1.78 -0.54 19.02
C THR A 100 3.19 -0.80 18.48
N PRO A 101 3.73 0.06 17.59
CA PRO A 101 5.04 -0.17 16.97
C PRO A 101 6.17 -0.48 17.96
N SER A 102 6.25 0.25 19.06
CA SER A 102 7.28 0.03 20.08
C SER A 102 7.21 -1.37 20.73
N THR A 103 6.01 -1.93 20.88
CA THR A 103 5.82 -3.29 21.40
C THR A 103 6.23 -4.35 20.37
N VAL A 104 5.91 -4.14 19.09
CA VAL A 104 6.34 -5.04 18.01
C VAL A 104 7.87 -5.04 17.93
N GLU A 105 8.48 -3.86 17.82
CA GLU A 105 9.92 -3.71 17.63
C GLU A 105 10.75 -4.26 18.79
N ALA A 106 10.29 -4.10 20.04
CA ALA A 106 10.98 -4.62 21.21
C ALA A 106 10.96 -6.16 21.28
N ASN A 107 9.90 -6.80 20.79
CA ASN A 107 9.66 -8.24 20.99
C ASN A 107 9.93 -9.10 19.75
N PHE A 108 10.02 -8.50 18.55
CA PHE A 108 10.08 -9.25 17.30
C PHE A 108 11.25 -10.24 17.25
N SER A 109 12.45 -9.81 17.65
CA SER A 109 13.66 -10.66 17.63
C SER A 109 13.56 -11.92 18.51
N ALA A 110 12.70 -11.93 19.53
CA ALA A 110 12.48 -13.10 20.38
C ALA A 110 11.60 -14.16 19.71
N SER A 111 10.83 -13.78 18.68
CA SER A 111 9.94 -14.67 17.93
C SER A 111 10.63 -15.30 16.71
N ILE A 112 11.89 -14.93 16.45
CA ILE A 112 12.66 -15.34 15.28
C ILE A 112 13.69 -16.40 15.68
N ASN A 113 13.78 -17.46 14.87
CA ASN A 113 14.73 -18.55 15.05
C ASN A 113 16.17 -18.00 15.13
N ALA A 114 17.00 -18.61 15.99
CA ALA A 114 18.39 -18.22 16.20
C ALA A 114 19.20 -18.09 14.89
N THR A 115 18.88 -18.90 13.86
CA THR A 115 19.50 -18.82 12.53
C THR A 115 19.33 -17.45 11.86
N TYR A 116 18.19 -16.78 12.04
CA TYR A 116 17.85 -15.52 11.36
C TYR A 116 17.90 -14.31 12.28
N LYS A 117 17.90 -14.53 13.60
CA LYS A 117 17.71 -13.52 14.64
C LYS A 117 18.63 -12.31 14.52
N ASN A 118 19.90 -12.51 14.12
CA ASN A 118 20.88 -11.42 14.01
C ASN A 118 20.51 -10.35 12.96
N GLN A 119 19.62 -10.68 12.02
CA GLN A 119 19.13 -9.74 10.99
C GLN A 119 18.09 -8.74 11.53
N VAL A 120 17.53 -8.98 12.73
CA VAL A 120 16.35 -8.27 13.26
C VAL A 120 16.52 -7.84 14.72
N THR A 121 17.74 -7.77 15.24
CA THR A 121 18.03 -7.34 16.62
C THR A 121 17.80 -5.84 16.84
N THR A 122 17.63 -5.06 15.78
CA THR A 122 17.36 -3.62 15.82
C THR A 122 16.40 -3.28 14.69
N ALA A 123 15.35 -2.50 14.99
CA ALA A 123 14.38 -2.03 14.01
C ALA A 123 14.93 -0.87 13.17
N GLY A 124 14.55 -0.83 11.89
CA GLY A 124 15.01 0.17 10.93
C GLY A 124 16.46 0.00 10.48
N SER A 125 17.01 1.01 9.80
CA SER A 125 18.38 0.98 9.29
C SER A 125 19.41 0.83 10.42
N ASN A 126 20.19 -0.25 10.38
CA ASN A 126 21.26 -0.51 11.33
C ASN A 126 22.42 -1.27 10.66
N ALA A 127 23.66 -0.85 10.94
CA ALA A 127 24.85 -1.40 10.28
C ALA A 127 25.10 -2.88 10.65
N GLN A 128 24.88 -3.28 11.90
CA GLN A 128 25.11 -4.65 12.37
C GLN A 128 24.08 -5.64 11.79
N THR A 129 22.81 -5.24 11.77
CA THR A 129 21.76 -6.07 11.14
C THR A 129 21.95 -6.16 9.63
N LYS A 130 22.42 -5.08 8.97
CA LYS A 130 22.79 -5.10 7.55
C LYS A 130 23.90 -6.11 7.27
N VAL A 131 25.02 -6.05 8.01
CA VAL A 131 26.11 -7.02 7.87
C VAL A 131 25.61 -8.46 8.05
N SER A 132 24.74 -8.69 9.03
CA SER A 132 24.16 -10.01 9.28
C SER A 132 23.25 -10.49 8.14
N ALA A 133 22.40 -9.60 7.62
CA ALA A 133 21.48 -9.91 6.52
C ALA A 133 22.23 -10.17 5.21
N ASP A 134 23.19 -9.32 4.86
CA ASP A 134 24.02 -9.46 3.66
C ASP A 134 24.87 -10.74 3.72
N SER A 135 25.46 -11.04 4.88
CA SER A 135 26.22 -12.27 5.10
C SER A 135 25.36 -13.52 4.95
N TYR A 136 24.09 -13.48 5.36
CA TYR A 136 23.18 -14.60 5.15
C TYR A 136 22.76 -14.73 3.68
N LEU A 137 22.40 -13.60 3.07
CA LEU A 137 21.91 -13.49 1.69
C LEU A 137 22.90 -14.08 0.68
N VAL A 138 24.20 -13.82 0.82
CA VAL A 138 25.24 -14.37 -0.08
C VAL A 138 25.36 -15.90 -0.01
N THR A 139 24.83 -16.57 1.01
CA THR A 139 24.83 -18.04 1.09
C THR A 139 23.73 -18.69 0.26
N ILE A 140 22.69 -17.94 -0.09
CA ILE A 140 21.48 -18.47 -0.74
C ILE A 140 21.77 -18.94 -2.18
N PRO A 141 22.46 -18.17 -3.05
CA PRO A 141 22.72 -18.60 -4.43
C PRO A 141 23.42 -19.96 -4.53
N THR A 142 24.46 -20.20 -3.71
CA THR A 142 25.20 -21.47 -3.69
C THR A 142 24.32 -22.65 -3.27
N LYS A 143 23.42 -22.44 -2.31
CA LYS A 143 22.48 -23.48 -1.88
C LYS A 143 21.48 -23.84 -2.98
N LEU A 144 20.96 -22.83 -3.69
CA LEU A 144 20.05 -23.06 -4.81
C LEU A 144 20.74 -23.72 -6.00
N SER A 145 21.95 -23.28 -6.36
CA SER A 145 22.67 -23.82 -7.52
C SER A 145 23.04 -25.29 -7.34
N SER A 146 23.31 -25.73 -6.10
CA SER A 146 23.50 -27.15 -5.75
C SER A 146 22.27 -28.02 -6.02
N GLN A 147 21.10 -27.40 -6.18
CA GLN A 147 19.81 -28.03 -6.48
C GLN A 147 19.30 -27.68 -7.90
N GLY A 148 20.16 -27.13 -8.76
CA GLY A 148 19.78 -26.71 -10.11
C GLY A 148 18.78 -25.55 -10.17
N ALA A 149 18.68 -24.77 -9.09
CA ALA A 149 17.80 -23.61 -8.98
C ALA A 149 18.60 -22.31 -8.88
N ASN A 150 17.95 -21.18 -9.15
CA ASN A 150 18.55 -19.85 -9.05
C ASN A 150 17.61 -18.88 -8.31
N LEU A 151 18.19 -17.78 -7.82
CA LEU A 151 17.40 -16.61 -7.46
C LEU A 151 16.81 -15.98 -8.72
N ARG A 152 15.63 -15.34 -8.58
CA ARG A 152 15.02 -14.55 -9.65
C ARG A 152 15.84 -13.31 -10.00
N TYR A 153 16.42 -12.67 -8.99
CA TYR A 153 17.26 -11.48 -9.12
C TYR A 153 18.59 -11.67 -8.39
N SER A 154 19.57 -10.82 -8.68
CA SER A 154 20.81 -10.78 -7.93
C SER A 154 20.56 -10.42 -6.45
N THR A 155 21.50 -10.79 -5.59
CA THR A 155 21.47 -10.40 -4.16
C THR A 155 21.48 -8.88 -3.98
N ASP A 156 22.08 -8.15 -4.92
CA ASP A 156 22.20 -6.69 -4.89
C ASP A 156 20.83 -6.01 -4.92
N LEU A 157 19.87 -6.56 -5.67
CA LEU A 157 18.51 -6.03 -5.73
C LEU A 157 17.80 -6.18 -4.37
N TYR A 158 17.94 -7.33 -3.73
CA TYR A 158 17.30 -7.61 -2.44
C TYR A 158 17.92 -6.80 -1.29
N THR A 159 19.25 -6.64 -1.25
CA THR A 159 19.90 -5.78 -0.23
C THR A 159 19.55 -4.31 -0.44
N ALA A 160 19.48 -3.83 -1.70
CA ALA A 160 19.07 -2.45 -2.00
C ALA A 160 17.63 -2.18 -1.57
N PHE A 161 16.70 -3.11 -1.85
CA PHE A 161 15.32 -2.99 -1.37
C PHE A 161 15.25 -2.94 0.16
N ARG A 162 15.96 -3.86 0.84
CA ARG A 162 16.03 -3.91 2.31
C ARG A 162 16.48 -2.56 2.87
N ASP A 163 17.57 -2.01 2.35
CA ASP A 163 18.14 -0.76 2.87
C ASP A 163 17.18 0.42 2.69
N ALA A 164 16.55 0.53 1.52
CA ALA A 164 15.58 1.58 1.22
C ALA A 164 14.31 1.47 2.07
N ALA A 165 13.75 0.26 2.20
CA ALA A 165 12.54 0.05 2.99
C ALA A 165 12.76 0.37 4.48
N LEU A 166 13.88 -0.09 5.06
CA LEU A 166 14.22 0.15 6.47
C LEU A 166 14.55 1.62 6.79
N ALA A 167 14.92 2.41 5.78
CA ALA A 167 15.14 3.85 5.92
C ALA A 167 13.83 4.64 5.98
N GLY A 168 12.74 4.08 5.44
CA GLY A 168 11.43 4.72 5.38
C GLY A 168 10.84 5.05 6.75
N LYS A 169 10.48 6.31 6.94
CA LYS A 169 9.81 6.81 8.16
C LYS A 169 8.45 7.41 7.82
N LEU A 170 7.52 7.32 8.75
CA LEU A 170 6.29 8.08 8.69
C LEU A 170 6.64 9.56 8.85
N ALA A 171 6.49 10.35 7.79
CA ALA A 171 6.83 11.76 7.79
C ALA A 171 5.62 12.66 8.15
N SER A 172 4.41 12.13 8.06
CA SER A 172 3.16 12.87 8.29
C SER A 172 2.37 12.35 9.48
N ASP A 173 1.55 13.22 10.08
CA ASP A 173 0.57 12.89 11.12
C ASP A 173 -0.80 12.50 10.54
N ALA A 174 -0.84 12.13 9.25
CA ALA A 174 -2.07 11.80 8.53
C ALA A 174 -2.64 10.41 8.91
N VAL A 175 -1.84 9.57 9.57
CA VAL A 175 -2.25 8.27 10.11
C VAL A 175 -2.71 8.47 11.55
N ALA A 176 -3.97 8.13 11.85
CA ALA A 176 -4.66 8.55 13.07
C ALA A 176 -4.05 8.01 14.38
N ASP A 177 -3.43 6.82 14.34
CA ASP A 177 -2.68 6.22 15.45
C ASP A 177 -1.18 6.08 15.14
N GLY A 178 -0.69 6.83 14.15
CA GLY A 178 0.73 6.92 13.80
C GLY A 178 1.43 8.10 14.48
N VAL A 179 2.76 8.00 14.61
CA VAL A 179 3.61 9.06 15.14
C VAL A 179 4.71 9.40 14.12
N PRO A 180 4.87 10.67 13.70
CA PRO A 180 5.96 11.07 12.82
C PRO A 180 7.33 10.63 13.35
N GLY A 181 8.18 10.14 12.46
CA GLY A 181 9.50 9.60 12.77
C GLY A 181 9.54 8.10 13.10
N GLN A 182 8.39 7.44 13.27
CA GLN A 182 8.36 5.98 13.44
C GLN A 182 8.76 5.25 12.15
N ASN A 183 9.22 3.99 12.27
CA ASN A 183 9.47 3.12 11.12
C ASN A 183 8.16 2.87 10.35
N LEU A 184 8.22 2.84 9.02
CA LEU A 184 7.15 2.25 8.21
C LEU A 184 7.35 0.73 8.06
N VAL A 185 8.61 0.35 7.82
CA VAL A 185 9.09 -1.03 7.73
C VAL A 185 10.14 -1.22 8.82
N PRO A 186 9.81 -1.81 9.97
CA PRO A 186 10.78 -2.03 11.04
C PRO A 186 11.79 -3.14 10.74
N PHE A 187 11.43 -4.17 9.96
CA PHE A 187 12.30 -5.31 9.70
C PHE A 187 12.18 -5.82 8.27
N VAL A 188 13.33 -6.13 7.67
CA VAL A 188 13.45 -6.91 6.43
C VAL A 188 14.57 -7.93 6.64
N TYR A 189 14.25 -9.21 6.47
CA TYR A 189 15.17 -10.30 6.76
C TYR A 189 14.99 -11.47 5.78
N PHE A 190 16.06 -12.24 5.58
CA PHE A 190 16.10 -13.33 4.62
C PHE A 190 16.04 -14.68 5.33
N THR A 191 15.19 -15.57 4.83
CA THR A 191 15.10 -16.97 5.24
C THR A 191 15.46 -17.88 4.07
N ASN A 192 15.82 -19.14 4.36
CA ASN A 192 16.08 -20.14 3.33
C ASN A 192 15.79 -21.55 3.87
N GLU A 193 14.52 -21.78 4.21
CA GLU A 193 14.05 -23.06 4.72
C GLU A 193 13.95 -24.11 3.62
N LYS A 194 13.87 -25.37 4.05
CA LYS A 194 13.66 -26.51 3.16
C LYS A 194 12.21 -26.99 3.19
N ASP A 195 11.73 -27.48 2.05
CA ASP A 195 10.51 -28.27 2.00
C ASP A 195 10.74 -29.73 2.46
N SER A 196 9.69 -30.55 2.40
CA SER A 196 9.75 -31.97 2.75
C SER A 196 10.62 -32.80 1.81
N GLN A 197 10.96 -32.27 0.63
CA GLN A 197 11.88 -32.88 -0.33
C GLN A 197 13.33 -32.43 -0.12
N GLY A 198 13.58 -31.56 0.86
CA GLY A 198 14.89 -31.01 1.15
C GLY A 198 15.32 -29.88 0.22
N LEU A 199 14.41 -29.35 -0.61
CA LEU A 199 14.65 -28.25 -1.53
C LEU A 199 14.58 -26.91 -0.82
N TYR A 200 15.50 -26.00 -1.14
CA TYR A 200 15.57 -24.67 -0.54
C TYR A 200 14.55 -23.71 -1.16
N HIS A 201 13.87 -22.94 -0.30
CA HIS A 201 12.88 -21.92 -0.65
C HIS A 201 13.19 -20.61 0.10
N PRO A 202 13.99 -19.72 -0.49
CA PRO A 202 14.33 -18.45 0.12
C PRO A 202 13.22 -17.42 -0.02
N PHE A 203 13.01 -16.67 1.07
CA PHE A 203 12.09 -15.54 1.13
C PHE A 203 12.78 -14.31 1.69
N MET A 204 12.42 -13.16 1.13
CA MET A 204 12.62 -11.85 1.76
C MET A 204 11.35 -11.53 2.52
N ASN A 205 11.44 -11.48 3.85
CA ASN A 205 10.30 -11.25 4.72
C ASN A 205 10.29 -9.78 5.14
N ILE A 206 9.19 -9.10 4.88
CA ILE A 206 9.01 -7.67 5.14
C ILE A 206 7.99 -7.50 6.25
N VAL A 207 8.41 -6.92 7.38
CA VAL A 207 7.50 -6.51 8.46
C VAL A 207 7.14 -5.07 8.22
N THR A 208 5.86 -4.76 8.10
CA THR A 208 5.39 -3.40 7.77
C THR A 208 4.16 -3.00 8.57
N TYR A 209 4.01 -1.69 8.77
CA TYR A 209 2.80 -1.08 9.27
C TYR A 209 1.81 -0.60 8.19
N THR A 210 2.04 -0.97 6.92
CA THR A 210 1.10 -0.86 5.77
C THR A 210 0.73 0.55 5.33
N ASN A 211 1.43 1.59 5.79
CA ASN A 211 1.08 2.98 5.52
C ASN A 211 2.10 3.66 4.59
N PRO A 212 1.64 4.56 3.70
CA PRO A 212 2.52 5.51 3.03
C PRO A 212 3.29 6.39 4.02
N GLY A 213 4.50 6.80 3.63
CA GLY A 213 5.33 7.67 4.47
C GLY A 213 4.93 9.15 4.43
N SER A 214 4.44 9.63 3.29
CA SER A 214 4.13 11.04 3.05
C SER A 214 2.63 11.35 3.26
N PRO A 215 2.21 12.63 3.25
CA PRO A 215 0.79 12.98 3.27
C PRO A 215 0.05 12.29 2.13
N HIS A 216 -0.88 11.41 2.48
CA HIS A 216 -1.53 10.52 1.53
C HIS A 216 -2.91 11.01 1.03
N GLY A 217 -3.44 12.13 1.54
CA GLY A 217 -4.69 12.75 1.02
C GLY A 217 -5.98 11.94 1.19
N LEU A 218 -6.03 11.01 2.15
CA LEU A 218 -7.15 10.06 2.31
C LEU A 218 -8.44 10.75 2.82
N LEU A 219 -8.31 11.86 3.54
CA LEU A 219 -9.46 12.63 4.06
C LEU A 219 -10.27 13.30 2.94
N ASP A 220 -9.62 13.62 1.82
CA ASP A 220 -10.17 14.42 0.73
C ASP A 220 -10.76 13.58 -0.42
N ILE A 221 -10.77 12.26 -0.27
CA ILE A 221 -11.39 11.36 -1.24
C ILE A 221 -12.88 11.73 -1.38
N PRO A 222 -13.39 11.93 -2.61
CA PRO A 222 -14.79 12.25 -2.84
C PRO A 222 -15.74 11.11 -2.49
N GLY A 223 -15.45 9.89 -2.96
CA GLY A 223 -16.26 8.70 -2.74
C GLY A 223 -15.50 7.61 -1.98
N PRO A 224 -15.04 7.85 -0.74
CA PRO A 224 -14.37 6.81 0.06
C PRO A 224 -15.30 5.61 0.30
N PRO A 225 -14.75 4.41 0.51
CA PRO A 225 -15.56 3.25 0.86
C PRO A 225 -16.42 3.48 2.11
N PHE A 226 -17.57 2.81 2.17
CA PHE A 226 -18.40 2.78 3.36
C PHE A 226 -17.82 1.84 4.43
N LEU A 227 -18.17 2.05 5.69
CA LEU A 227 -18.00 1.02 6.72
C LEU A 227 -18.97 -0.13 6.45
N GLY A 228 -18.46 -1.24 5.92
CA GLY A 228 -19.25 -2.38 5.46
C GLY A 228 -20.00 -2.15 4.13
N PRO A 229 -21.11 -2.90 3.88
CA PRO A 229 -21.81 -2.92 2.59
C PRO A 229 -22.37 -1.57 2.08
N GLY A 230 -22.47 -0.56 2.95
CA GLY A 230 -22.81 0.81 2.55
C GLY A 230 -24.30 1.14 2.43
N GLY A 231 -24.59 2.43 2.45
CA GLY A 231 -25.94 3.00 2.45
C GLY A 231 -25.90 4.53 2.61
N ALA A 232 -27.03 5.21 2.38
CA ALA A 232 -27.08 6.68 2.32
C ALA A 232 -26.60 7.38 3.61
N SER A 233 -26.78 6.77 4.78
CA SER A 233 -26.33 7.30 6.08
C SER A 233 -25.12 6.57 6.66
N THR A 234 -24.60 5.55 5.97
CA THR A 234 -23.50 4.73 6.47
C THR A 234 -22.23 5.58 6.55
N PRO A 235 -21.47 5.56 7.66
CA PRO A 235 -20.20 6.27 7.73
C PRO A 235 -19.21 5.80 6.67
N VAL A 236 -18.26 6.66 6.31
CA VAL A 236 -17.23 6.38 5.30
C VAL A 236 -15.82 6.33 5.89
N THR A 237 -14.96 5.48 5.35
CA THR A 237 -13.61 5.22 5.87
C THR A 237 -12.62 6.29 5.41
N ARG A 238 -12.36 7.27 6.29
CA ARG A 238 -11.44 8.40 6.00
C ARG A 238 -10.14 8.36 6.81
N TYR A 239 -10.20 7.82 8.02
CA TYR A 239 -9.06 7.79 8.93
C TYR A 239 -8.26 6.51 8.75
N ALA A 240 -7.04 6.64 8.26
CA ALA A 240 -6.09 5.54 8.20
C ALA A 240 -5.56 5.24 9.60
N ASN A 241 -5.23 3.98 9.85
CA ASN A 241 -4.54 3.55 11.05
C ASN A 241 -3.42 2.58 10.70
N LEU A 242 -2.53 2.32 11.66
CA LEU A 242 -1.48 1.32 11.52
C LEU A 242 -2.11 -0.07 11.48
N ASP A 243 -1.63 -0.88 10.54
CA ASP A 243 -1.86 -2.32 10.54
C ASP A 243 -0.53 -3.04 10.80
N TYR A 244 -0.52 -4.36 10.89
CA TYR A 244 0.71 -5.14 11.03
C TYR A 244 0.68 -6.34 10.11
N LYS A 245 1.67 -6.42 9.20
CA LYS A 245 1.82 -7.55 8.28
C LYS A 245 3.26 -8.02 8.22
N ILE A 246 3.42 -9.35 8.10
CA ILE A 246 4.65 -9.98 7.66
C ILE A 246 4.40 -10.49 6.24
N ILE A 247 5.16 -9.98 5.28
CA ILE A 247 4.96 -10.23 3.85
C ILE A 247 6.15 -11.05 3.34
N PRO A 248 5.95 -12.35 3.04
CA PRO A 248 6.97 -13.17 2.42
C PRO A 248 7.02 -12.93 0.91
N ILE A 249 8.17 -12.46 0.41
CA ILE A 249 8.44 -12.34 -1.03
C ILE A 249 9.34 -13.49 -1.47
N PRO A 250 8.86 -14.43 -2.32
CA PRO A 250 9.68 -15.55 -2.78
C PRO A 250 10.83 -15.06 -3.66
N MET A 251 12.04 -15.48 -3.34
CA MET A 251 13.25 -15.01 -4.04
C MET A 251 13.76 -15.98 -5.11
N LYS A 252 13.40 -17.26 -5.01
CA LYS A 252 13.73 -18.29 -6.00
C LYS A 252 12.93 -18.06 -7.27
N ASP A 253 13.56 -18.29 -8.42
CA ASP A 253 12.84 -18.25 -9.69
C ASP A 253 12.03 -19.54 -9.88
N TYR A 254 10.72 -19.46 -9.67
CA TYR A 254 9.79 -20.56 -9.95
C TYR A 254 9.31 -20.57 -11.41
N GLY A 255 9.84 -19.67 -12.23
CA GLY A 255 9.39 -19.42 -13.59
C GLY A 255 8.19 -18.47 -13.64
N GLN A 256 7.62 -18.40 -14.84
CA GLN A 256 6.48 -17.55 -15.18
C GLN A 256 5.34 -18.39 -15.76
N VAL A 257 4.13 -17.87 -15.66
CA VAL A 257 2.94 -18.40 -16.33
C VAL A 257 2.75 -17.75 -17.69
N THR A 258 2.02 -18.42 -18.58
CA THR A 258 1.65 -17.87 -19.89
C THR A 258 0.21 -17.34 -19.88
N ASN A 259 -0.69 -18.03 -19.19
CA ASN A 259 -2.08 -17.63 -19.02
C ASN A 259 -2.36 -17.30 -17.57
N VAL A 260 -3.33 -16.41 -17.33
CA VAL A 260 -3.75 -16.07 -15.96
C VAL A 260 -4.16 -17.33 -15.18
N THR A 261 -4.87 -18.25 -15.82
CA THR A 261 -5.36 -19.51 -15.23
C THR A 261 -4.31 -20.57 -14.97
N ASP A 262 -3.07 -20.41 -15.44
CA ASP A 262 -1.99 -21.34 -15.10
C ASP A 262 -1.66 -21.25 -13.61
N ASN A 263 -1.86 -20.08 -13.00
CA ASN A 263 -1.81 -19.91 -11.55
C ASN A 263 -3.11 -20.43 -10.93
N ALA A 264 -2.98 -21.46 -10.10
CA ALA A 264 -4.08 -22.04 -9.34
C ALA A 264 -4.27 -21.21 -8.07
N MET A 265 -5.27 -20.35 -8.11
CA MET A 265 -5.64 -19.59 -6.93
C MET A 265 -6.34 -20.53 -5.94
N ASN A 266 -5.82 -20.66 -4.73
CA ASN A 266 -6.34 -21.59 -3.73
C ASN A 266 -7.35 -20.90 -2.81
N SER A 267 -8.43 -21.59 -2.45
CA SER A 267 -9.49 -21.12 -1.53
C SER A 267 -9.18 -21.39 -0.04
N ALA A 268 -7.92 -21.59 0.33
CA ALA A 268 -7.58 -22.03 1.68
C ALA A 268 -7.88 -20.93 2.72
N GLY A 269 -8.41 -21.33 3.88
CA GLY A 269 -8.66 -20.43 5.01
C GLY A 269 -9.90 -19.53 4.89
N GLY A 270 -10.85 -19.83 3.99
CA GLY A 270 -12.06 -19.01 3.81
C GLY A 270 -11.85 -17.75 2.96
N TRP A 271 -10.64 -17.59 2.40
CA TRP A 271 -10.34 -16.56 1.40
C TRP A 271 -10.95 -16.93 0.05
N ARG A 272 -11.39 -15.89 -0.65
CA ARG A 272 -12.02 -16.01 -1.95
C ARG A 272 -10.96 -16.06 -3.04
N VAL A 273 -11.25 -16.83 -4.08
CA VAL A 273 -10.26 -17.43 -5.00
C VAL A 273 -9.62 -16.38 -5.90
N ASN A 274 -10.39 -15.47 -6.46
CA ASN A 274 -9.92 -14.39 -7.33
C ASN A 274 -10.94 -13.24 -7.32
N LEU A 275 -10.62 -12.14 -8.00
CA LEU A 275 -11.49 -10.96 -8.04
C LEU A 275 -12.91 -11.29 -8.53
N VAL A 276 -13.01 -12.03 -9.64
CA VAL A 276 -14.29 -12.41 -10.25
C VAL A 276 -15.16 -13.21 -9.28
N THR A 277 -14.63 -14.30 -8.75
CA THR A 277 -15.40 -15.16 -7.83
C THR A 277 -15.73 -14.45 -6.53
N ASP A 278 -14.88 -13.53 -6.07
CA ASP A 278 -15.14 -12.78 -4.85
C ASP A 278 -16.22 -11.72 -4.98
N SER A 279 -16.34 -11.08 -6.15
CA SER A 279 -17.42 -10.12 -6.43
C SER A 279 -18.83 -10.72 -6.24
N GLY A 280 -18.93 -12.04 -6.07
CA GLY A 280 -20.18 -12.77 -5.97
C GLY A 280 -20.93 -12.77 -7.29
N CYS A 281 -20.23 -12.58 -8.40
CA CYS A 281 -20.85 -12.46 -9.71
C CYS A 281 -21.83 -13.60 -9.97
N GLY A 282 -22.98 -13.27 -10.57
CA GLY A 282 -24.05 -14.23 -10.85
C GLY A 282 -24.84 -14.71 -9.62
N GLN A 283 -24.49 -14.28 -8.40
CA GLN A 283 -25.29 -14.56 -7.21
C GLN A 283 -26.44 -13.55 -7.07
N SER A 284 -27.56 -14.00 -6.48
CA SER A 284 -28.70 -13.13 -6.17
C SER A 284 -28.27 -11.99 -5.26
N GLY A 285 -28.47 -10.74 -5.69
CA GLY A 285 -28.09 -9.54 -4.94
C GLY A 285 -26.65 -9.07 -5.14
N SER A 286 -25.85 -9.73 -6.00
CA SER A 286 -24.54 -9.22 -6.39
C SER A 286 -24.68 -7.98 -7.29
N PRO A 287 -23.79 -6.97 -7.14
CA PRO A 287 -23.71 -5.87 -8.09
C PRO A 287 -23.23 -6.31 -9.48
N VAL A 288 -22.67 -7.52 -9.61
CA VAL A 288 -22.17 -8.10 -10.87
C VAL A 288 -23.09 -9.23 -11.31
N ALA A 289 -24.03 -8.95 -12.21
CA ALA A 289 -25.06 -9.92 -12.60
C ALA A 289 -24.51 -11.16 -13.36
N THR A 290 -23.36 -11.05 -14.02
CA THR A 290 -22.76 -12.14 -14.80
C THR A 290 -21.26 -12.15 -14.59
N CYS A 291 -20.69 -13.33 -14.33
CA CYS A 291 -19.26 -13.47 -14.17
C CYS A 291 -18.53 -13.19 -15.50
N PRO A 292 -17.60 -12.22 -15.55
CA PRO A 292 -16.79 -12.01 -16.73
C PRO A 292 -15.78 -13.15 -16.92
N ALA A 293 -15.24 -13.23 -18.14
CA ALA A 293 -14.09 -14.08 -18.41
C ALA A 293 -12.86 -13.61 -17.62
N TYR A 294 -12.00 -14.56 -17.27
CA TYR A 294 -10.75 -14.24 -16.59
C TYR A 294 -9.78 -13.52 -17.51
N ASP A 295 -9.15 -12.48 -16.99
CA ASP A 295 -8.11 -11.72 -17.67
C ASP A 295 -7.05 -11.20 -16.69
N ASN A 296 -6.08 -10.44 -17.19
CA ASN A 296 -4.97 -9.93 -16.40
C ASN A 296 -5.38 -8.87 -15.36
N TYR A 297 -6.64 -8.42 -15.33
CA TYR A 297 -7.14 -7.44 -14.37
C TYR A 297 -8.01 -8.05 -13.26
N ASN A 298 -8.50 -9.27 -13.43
CA ASN A 298 -9.53 -9.82 -12.54
C ASN A 298 -9.24 -11.22 -11.98
N TYR A 299 -8.04 -11.76 -12.18
CA TYR A 299 -7.71 -13.14 -11.83
C TYR A 299 -6.89 -13.30 -10.53
N ALA A 300 -6.32 -12.22 -9.99
CA ALA A 300 -5.72 -12.19 -8.66
C ALA A 300 -6.70 -11.63 -7.61
N SER A 301 -6.52 -12.08 -6.37
CA SER A 301 -7.19 -11.70 -5.11
C SER A 301 -7.96 -10.36 -5.08
N ILE A 302 -9.11 -10.26 -4.41
CA ILE A 302 -9.73 -8.95 -4.02
C ILE A 302 -8.99 -8.20 -2.92
N ALA A 303 -8.01 -8.84 -2.31
CA ALA A 303 -7.23 -8.26 -1.25
C ALA A 303 -5.87 -7.82 -1.80
N ASP A 304 -4.87 -7.93 -0.95
CA ASP A 304 -3.48 -7.63 -1.19
C ASP A 304 -2.86 -8.51 -2.29
N MET A 305 -2.00 -7.91 -3.12
CA MET A 305 -1.24 -8.61 -4.16
C MET A 305 0.23 -8.22 -4.29
N GLY A 306 0.66 -7.22 -3.55
CA GLY A 306 2.01 -6.71 -3.57
C GLY A 306 2.28 -5.76 -2.43
N VAL A 307 3.54 -5.33 -2.34
CA VAL A 307 4.03 -4.39 -1.34
C VAL A 307 4.92 -3.36 -2.00
N LEU A 308 4.75 -2.10 -1.63
CA LEU A 308 5.58 -0.99 -2.08
C LEU A 308 6.80 -0.82 -1.17
N ILE A 309 7.81 -0.11 -1.65
CA ILE A 309 9.09 0.05 -0.95
C ILE A 309 8.95 0.79 0.39
N ASP A 310 7.91 1.60 0.56
CA ASP A 310 7.56 2.24 1.82
C ASP A 310 6.76 1.34 2.77
N GLY A 311 6.43 0.11 2.34
CA GLY A 311 5.66 -0.87 3.09
C GLY A 311 4.15 -0.79 2.89
N SER A 312 3.64 0.18 2.12
CA SER A 312 2.21 0.23 1.76
C SER A 312 1.81 -0.95 0.86
N ILE A 313 0.54 -1.34 0.93
CA ILE A 313 0.03 -2.57 0.31
C ILE A 313 -0.60 -2.28 -1.05
N ILE A 314 -0.29 -3.11 -2.04
CA ILE A 314 -0.87 -3.03 -3.39
C ILE A 314 -2.10 -3.93 -3.48
N PHE A 315 -3.19 -3.39 -4.00
CA PHE A 315 -4.42 -4.09 -4.37
C PHE A 315 -4.59 -4.06 -5.90
N PRO A 316 -5.43 -4.94 -6.47
CA PRO A 316 -5.76 -4.90 -7.89
C PRO A 316 -6.27 -3.52 -8.31
N VAL A 317 -6.06 -3.14 -9.57
CA VAL A 317 -6.65 -1.90 -10.15
C VAL A 317 -8.17 -1.82 -9.95
N LEU A 318 -8.83 -2.97 -9.97
CA LEU A 318 -10.27 -3.11 -9.83
C LEU A 318 -10.70 -3.21 -8.36
N ASN A 319 -11.84 -2.62 -8.03
CA ASN A 319 -12.51 -2.80 -6.75
C ASN A 319 -13.34 -4.11 -6.72
N ASN A 320 -14.01 -4.36 -5.59
CA ASN A 320 -14.84 -5.55 -5.37
C ASN A 320 -16.10 -5.63 -6.26
N THR A 321 -16.39 -4.60 -7.06
CA THR A 321 -17.44 -4.61 -8.09
C THR A 321 -16.89 -4.81 -9.52
N LEU A 322 -15.61 -5.16 -9.63
CA LEU A 322 -14.87 -5.35 -10.89
C LEU A 322 -14.73 -4.06 -11.73
N ILE A 323 -14.71 -2.90 -11.06
CA ILE A 323 -14.58 -1.58 -11.67
C ILE A 323 -13.26 -0.93 -11.23
N PRO A 324 -12.50 -0.24 -12.11
CA PRO A 324 -11.31 0.49 -11.68
C PRO A 324 -11.61 1.51 -10.57
N SER A 325 -10.96 1.37 -9.41
CA SER A 325 -11.19 2.24 -8.24
C SER A 325 -10.96 3.72 -8.57
N GLN A 326 -9.98 4.00 -9.43
CA GLN A 326 -9.65 5.35 -9.88
C GLN A 326 -10.75 6.01 -10.72
N TRP A 327 -11.71 5.29 -11.31
CA TRP A 327 -12.79 5.97 -12.04
C TRP A 327 -13.87 6.50 -11.10
N LYS A 328 -14.00 5.94 -9.90
CA LYS A 328 -15.12 6.18 -8.98
C LYS A 328 -14.91 7.37 -8.03
N GLY A 329 -13.73 7.97 -8.01
CA GLY A 329 -13.39 8.96 -6.97
C GLY A 329 -13.09 8.31 -5.63
N GLU A 330 -12.67 7.03 -5.62
CA GLU A 330 -12.41 6.22 -4.43
C GLU A 330 -10.98 6.34 -3.92
N LEU A 331 -10.06 6.92 -4.71
CA LEU A 331 -8.63 6.96 -4.39
C LEU A 331 -8.16 8.37 -4.04
N SER A 332 -7.17 8.44 -3.15
CA SER A 332 -6.44 9.67 -2.86
C SER A 332 -5.43 10.01 -3.94
N THR A 333 -4.77 11.16 -3.80
CA THR A 333 -3.65 11.54 -4.68
C THR A 333 -2.44 10.60 -4.59
N TYR A 334 -2.36 9.74 -3.58
CA TYR A 334 -1.33 8.69 -3.49
C TYR A 334 -1.79 7.38 -4.18
N GLY A 335 -3.01 7.34 -4.71
CA GLY A 335 -3.56 6.15 -5.38
C GLY A 335 -4.13 5.11 -4.42
N CYS A 336 -4.40 5.50 -3.17
CA CYS A 336 -4.81 4.59 -2.10
C CYS A 336 -6.16 4.98 -1.48
N HIS A 337 -6.77 4.02 -0.78
CA HIS A 337 -7.93 4.27 0.06
C HIS A 337 -7.91 3.40 1.32
N ILE A 338 -8.92 3.55 2.17
CA ILE A 338 -9.13 2.69 3.34
C ILE A 338 -10.33 1.79 3.05
N GLY A 339 -10.12 0.48 3.08
CA GLY A 339 -11.16 -0.50 2.79
C GLY A 339 -12.32 -0.48 3.79
N GLN A 340 -13.41 -1.18 3.45
CA GLN A 340 -14.67 -1.15 4.19
C GLN A 340 -14.59 -1.60 5.65
N GLY A 341 -13.55 -2.33 6.04
CA GLY A 341 -13.34 -2.78 7.43
C GLY A 341 -12.61 -1.77 8.33
N GLY A 342 -12.22 -0.61 7.78
CA GLY A 342 -11.18 0.22 8.37
C GLY A 342 -9.81 -0.48 8.34
N GLY A 343 -8.76 0.18 8.79
CA GLY A 343 -7.41 -0.39 8.79
C GLY A 343 -6.36 0.48 8.11
N GLY A 344 -5.21 -0.15 7.84
CA GLY A 344 -4.19 0.42 6.99
C GLY A 344 -4.71 0.70 5.58
N PRO A 345 -4.27 1.80 4.94
CA PRO A 345 -4.64 2.09 3.57
C PRO A 345 -3.98 1.09 2.62
N HIS A 346 -4.56 0.94 1.44
CA HIS A 346 -3.98 0.16 0.35
C HIS A 346 -4.21 0.84 -0.98
N CYS A 347 -3.31 0.55 -1.93
CA CYS A 347 -3.11 1.32 -3.14
C CYS A 347 -3.53 0.51 -4.36
N HIS A 348 -4.37 1.10 -5.19
CA HIS A 348 -4.91 0.49 -6.42
C HIS A 348 -4.25 1.03 -7.68
N ALA A 349 -3.62 2.21 -7.59
CA ALA A 349 -3.15 2.95 -8.74
C ALA A 349 -1.78 3.58 -8.50
N ASP A 350 -1.03 3.74 -9.58
CA ASP A 350 0.20 4.53 -9.53
C ASP A 350 -0.15 6.02 -9.56
N ALA A 351 0.34 6.72 -8.54
CA ALA A 351 0.12 8.15 -8.36
C ALA A 351 1.19 9.02 -9.03
N PHE A 352 2.27 8.41 -9.53
CA PHE A 352 3.34 9.17 -10.16
C PHE A 352 2.86 9.99 -11.36
N LYS A 353 3.36 11.22 -11.42
CA LYS A 353 3.22 12.12 -12.54
C LYS A 353 4.47 12.98 -12.65
N THR A 354 5.07 13.02 -13.83
CA THR A 354 6.18 13.94 -14.13
C THR A 354 5.81 15.39 -13.83
N GLY A 355 6.71 16.09 -13.14
CA GLY A 355 6.54 17.48 -12.71
C GLY A 355 5.54 17.67 -11.56
N GLN A 356 5.13 16.60 -10.88
CA GLN A 356 4.28 16.72 -9.69
C GLN A 356 4.94 17.56 -8.60
N SER A 357 4.15 18.37 -7.92
CA SER A 357 4.55 19.16 -6.75
C SER A 357 4.25 18.46 -5.42
N ILE A 358 3.71 17.24 -5.45
CA ILE A 358 3.39 16.47 -4.24
C ILE A 358 4.38 15.33 -4.05
N VAL A 359 4.53 14.86 -2.82
CA VAL A 359 5.34 13.69 -2.51
C VAL A 359 4.48 12.44 -2.61
N THR A 360 4.62 11.69 -3.72
CA THR A 360 4.13 10.31 -3.84
C THR A 360 5.24 9.31 -3.53
N LEU A 361 5.00 8.02 -3.81
CA LEU A 361 5.95 6.94 -3.58
C LEU A 361 7.33 7.18 -4.20
N TYR A 362 7.35 7.73 -5.42
CA TYR A 362 8.55 8.10 -6.15
C TYR A 362 8.28 9.37 -6.99
N ASN A 363 9.33 10.04 -7.45
CA ASN A 363 9.30 11.33 -8.14
C ASN A 363 10.37 11.41 -9.25
N ASP A 364 10.35 12.49 -10.05
CA ASP A 364 11.32 12.70 -11.14
C ASP A 364 12.78 12.66 -10.68
N SER A 365 13.05 13.03 -9.43
CA SER A 365 14.38 12.96 -8.81
C SER A 365 14.94 11.54 -8.74
N ASP A 366 14.07 10.53 -8.63
CA ASP A 366 14.48 9.14 -8.49
C ASP A 366 15.04 8.55 -9.78
N TYR A 367 14.85 9.23 -10.92
CA TYR A 367 15.39 8.87 -12.22
C TYR A 367 16.77 9.48 -12.50
N VAL A 368 17.22 10.44 -11.69
CA VAL A 368 18.48 11.14 -11.95
C VAL A 368 19.67 10.18 -11.83
N GLY A 369 20.46 10.08 -12.90
CA GLY A 369 21.63 9.20 -12.95
C GLY A 369 21.30 7.71 -12.95
N LYS A 370 20.05 7.33 -13.23
CA LYS A 370 19.64 5.92 -13.32
C LYS A 370 19.68 5.43 -14.76
N THR A 371 19.86 4.12 -14.90
CA THR A 371 19.83 3.41 -16.19
C THR A 371 18.50 2.72 -16.44
N HIS A 372 17.59 2.76 -15.48
CA HIS A 372 16.29 2.10 -15.49
C HIS A 372 15.34 2.86 -14.54
N PRO A 373 14.00 2.78 -14.70
CA PRO A 373 13.07 3.27 -13.69
C PRO A 373 13.37 2.71 -12.29
N PRO A 374 13.03 3.42 -11.20
CA PRO A 374 13.37 3.02 -9.84
C PRO A 374 12.62 1.74 -9.43
N LEU A 375 13.23 0.90 -8.59
CA LEU A 375 12.52 -0.20 -7.92
C LEU A 375 11.57 0.40 -6.88
N ILE A 376 10.28 0.09 -6.98
CA ILE A 376 9.24 0.68 -6.11
C ILE A 376 8.47 -0.37 -5.29
N GLY A 377 8.67 -1.66 -5.54
CA GLY A 377 7.96 -2.71 -4.80
C GLY A 377 8.16 -4.11 -5.35
N PHE A 378 7.29 -5.02 -4.92
CA PHE A 378 7.19 -6.40 -5.41
C PHE A 378 5.73 -6.84 -5.48
N GLY A 379 5.42 -7.65 -6.49
CA GLY A 379 4.27 -8.55 -6.42
C GLY A 379 4.55 -9.69 -5.43
N PHE A 380 3.51 -10.22 -4.80
CA PHE A 380 3.64 -11.35 -3.86
C PHE A 380 4.16 -12.63 -4.54
N ASP A 381 4.05 -12.72 -5.87
CA ASP A 381 4.65 -13.75 -6.71
C ASP A 381 6.19 -13.66 -6.84
N GLY A 382 6.80 -12.69 -6.16
CA GLY A 382 8.26 -12.52 -6.12
C GLY A 382 8.82 -11.68 -7.25
N VAL A 383 7.98 -11.14 -8.14
CA VAL A 383 8.41 -10.33 -9.28
C VAL A 383 8.56 -8.87 -8.83
N ALA A 384 9.72 -8.27 -9.11
CA ALA A 384 10.02 -6.89 -8.81
C ALA A 384 9.11 -5.94 -9.59
N LEU A 385 8.70 -4.85 -8.95
CA LEU A 385 7.91 -3.78 -9.54
C LEU A 385 8.76 -2.51 -9.63
N PHE A 386 8.93 -2.00 -10.84
CA PHE A 386 9.63 -0.76 -11.13
C PHE A 386 8.65 0.37 -11.47
N GLY A 387 9.10 1.62 -11.30
CA GLY A 387 8.35 2.81 -11.69
C GLY A 387 8.12 2.91 -13.20
N VAL A 388 7.32 3.90 -13.60
CA VAL A 388 6.91 4.06 -15.00
C VAL A 388 8.06 4.55 -15.90
N TYR A 389 8.07 4.14 -17.17
CA TYR A 389 8.87 4.87 -18.17
C TYR A 389 8.19 6.18 -18.52
N ARG A 390 8.89 7.30 -18.39
CA ARG A 390 8.36 8.61 -18.75
C ARG A 390 8.45 8.79 -20.26
N ASP A 391 7.27 8.81 -20.89
CA ASP A 391 7.15 8.89 -22.34
C ASP A 391 7.96 10.07 -22.94
N GLY A 392 8.76 9.77 -23.95
CA GLY A 392 9.64 10.70 -24.64
C GLY A 392 10.84 11.22 -23.82
N LYS A 393 10.93 10.92 -22.51
CA LYS A 393 12.03 11.38 -21.64
C LYS A 393 13.06 10.29 -21.36
N ASP A 394 12.59 9.06 -21.24
CA ASP A 394 13.41 7.94 -20.76
C ASP A 394 13.92 7.05 -21.89
N THR A 395 14.01 7.57 -23.12
CA THR A 395 14.39 6.80 -24.32
C THR A 395 15.80 6.19 -24.25
N SER A 396 16.65 6.67 -23.34
CA SER A 396 17.99 6.13 -23.10
C SER A 396 18.04 5.10 -21.95
N LEU A 397 16.96 4.92 -21.19
CA LEU A 397 16.91 3.91 -20.15
C LEU A 397 16.81 2.52 -20.80
N LEU A 398 17.49 1.55 -20.19
CA LEU A 398 17.40 0.14 -20.56
C LEU A 398 15.93 -0.28 -20.56
N GLY A 399 15.53 -1.16 -21.47
CA GLY A 399 14.16 -1.66 -21.53
C GLY A 399 13.09 -0.73 -22.12
N TYR A 400 13.37 0.57 -22.31
CA TYR A 400 12.36 1.56 -22.76
C TYR A 400 11.60 1.15 -24.03
N SER A 401 12.29 0.55 -25.01
CA SER A 401 11.69 0.11 -26.28
C SER A 401 11.12 -1.32 -26.24
N THR A 402 11.27 -2.01 -25.12
CA THR A 402 10.72 -3.36 -24.94
C THR A 402 9.28 -3.24 -24.45
N ALA A 403 8.33 -3.70 -25.26
CA ALA A 403 6.91 -3.66 -24.90
C ALA A 403 6.62 -4.47 -23.63
N LEU A 404 5.73 -3.94 -22.78
CA LEU A 404 5.16 -4.69 -21.67
C LEU A 404 4.18 -5.74 -22.19
N ASP A 405 4.17 -6.90 -21.56
CA ASP A 405 3.27 -7.99 -21.88
C ASP A 405 1.87 -7.80 -21.27
N ALA A 406 1.03 -8.83 -21.40
CA ALA A 406 -0.32 -8.82 -20.88
C ALA A 406 -0.41 -8.66 -19.35
N PHE A 407 0.63 -9.07 -18.59
CA PHE A 407 0.70 -8.89 -17.14
C PHE A 407 1.28 -7.51 -16.74
N GLY A 408 1.84 -6.76 -17.69
CA GLY A 408 2.41 -5.44 -17.43
C GLY A 408 3.90 -5.49 -17.07
N GLY A 409 4.61 -6.53 -17.48
CA GLY A 409 6.05 -6.66 -17.30
C GLY A 409 6.78 -7.01 -18.57
N HIS A 410 8.11 -7.05 -18.49
CA HIS A 410 8.97 -7.48 -19.58
C HIS A 410 10.31 -7.98 -19.05
N ASN A 411 11.17 -8.47 -19.95
CA ASN A 411 12.53 -8.89 -19.66
C ASN A 411 13.46 -8.31 -20.74
N HIS A 412 14.60 -7.77 -20.32
CA HIS A 412 15.63 -7.20 -21.19
C HIS A 412 16.97 -7.12 -20.44
N ASP A 413 18.07 -6.99 -21.17
CA ASP A 413 19.39 -6.66 -20.64
C ASP A 413 19.91 -7.53 -19.47
N GLY A 414 19.40 -8.76 -19.35
CA GLY A 414 19.76 -9.68 -18.25
C GLY A 414 19.21 -9.31 -16.87
N MET A 415 18.28 -8.36 -16.78
CA MET A 415 17.67 -7.93 -15.51
C MET A 415 16.67 -8.95 -14.93
N GLY A 416 16.26 -9.94 -15.74
CA GLY A 416 15.18 -10.85 -15.41
C GLY A 416 13.82 -10.20 -15.64
N TYR A 417 12.77 -11.01 -15.71
CA TYR A 417 11.42 -10.48 -15.89
C TYR A 417 10.99 -9.62 -14.69
N HIS A 418 10.39 -8.47 -14.94
CA HIS A 418 9.90 -7.55 -13.91
C HIS A 418 8.70 -6.74 -14.40
N TYR A 419 7.88 -6.26 -13.47
CA TYR A 419 6.75 -5.39 -13.76
C TYR A 419 7.18 -3.93 -13.83
N HIS A 420 6.38 -3.15 -14.56
CA HIS A 420 6.42 -1.70 -14.50
C HIS A 420 5.07 -1.14 -14.12
N ALA A 421 5.08 -0.12 -13.27
CA ALA A 421 3.97 0.81 -13.21
C ALA A 421 3.78 1.45 -14.59
N HIS A 422 2.54 1.61 -15.06
CA HIS A 422 2.28 2.11 -16.41
C HIS A 422 0.85 2.62 -16.56
N THR A 423 0.63 3.42 -17.59
CA THR A 423 -0.73 3.76 -18.04
C THR A 423 -1.23 2.69 -19.01
N ALA A 424 -2.42 2.14 -18.75
CA ALA A 424 -3.02 1.11 -19.58
C ALA A 424 -4.40 1.51 -20.10
N THR A 425 -4.67 1.22 -21.37
CA THR A 425 -6.03 1.24 -21.91
C THR A 425 -6.68 -0.10 -21.64
N MET A 426 -7.81 -0.09 -20.93
CA MET A 426 -8.53 -1.32 -20.59
C MET A 426 -9.43 -1.78 -21.76
N PRO A 427 -9.74 -3.10 -21.84
CA PRO A 427 -10.70 -3.62 -22.81
C PRO A 427 -12.09 -2.97 -22.67
N ALA A 428 -12.83 -2.87 -23.79
CA ALA A 428 -14.18 -2.28 -23.80
C ALA A 428 -15.21 -3.03 -22.93
N SER A 429 -14.92 -4.27 -22.52
CA SER A 429 -15.72 -5.02 -21.53
C SER A 429 -15.75 -4.34 -20.16
N TYR A 430 -14.84 -3.40 -19.89
CA TYR A 430 -14.80 -2.60 -18.68
C TYR A 430 -15.56 -1.27 -18.81
N ASN A 431 -16.22 -0.98 -19.93
CA ASN A 431 -17.06 0.22 -20.01
C ASN A 431 -18.12 0.21 -18.91
N ILE A 432 -18.25 1.31 -18.17
CA ILE A 432 -19.25 1.43 -17.11
C ILE A 432 -20.26 2.53 -17.40
N ASN A 433 -21.47 2.36 -16.87
CA ASN A 433 -22.46 3.42 -16.76
C ASN A 433 -22.63 3.72 -15.26
N ASP A 434 -22.23 4.91 -14.82
CA ASP A 434 -22.35 5.35 -13.44
C ASP A 434 -23.07 6.70 -13.39
N LYS A 435 -24.17 6.79 -12.63
CA LYS A 435 -24.93 8.04 -12.43
C LYS A 435 -25.34 8.75 -13.74
N GLY A 436 -25.65 7.98 -14.79
CA GLY A 436 -26.01 8.51 -16.10
C GLY A 436 -24.83 8.96 -16.97
N LEU A 437 -23.59 8.76 -16.51
CA LEU A 437 -22.37 8.96 -17.28
C LEU A 437 -21.87 7.61 -17.81
N THR A 438 -21.66 7.53 -19.11
CA THR A 438 -20.92 6.40 -19.72
C THR A 438 -19.43 6.70 -19.68
N ILE A 439 -18.66 5.86 -18.99
CA ILE A 439 -17.21 5.93 -18.96
C ILE A 439 -16.67 4.85 -19.90
N SER A 440 -16.04 5.29 -21.00
CA SER A 440 -15.37 4.40 -21.95
C SER A 440 -13.97 4.07 -21.46
N ALA A 441 -13.67 2.78 -21.32
CA ALA A 441 -12.37 2.25 -20.97
C ALA A 441 -11.26 2.71 -21.95
N SER A 442 -11.62 2.87 -23.24
CA SER A 442 -10.70 3.33 -24.29
C SER A 442 -10.32 4.81 -24.20
N GLN A 443 -11.11 5.62 -23.49
CA GLN A 443 -10.91 7.07 -23.38
C GLN A 443 -10.39 7.49 -21.99
N ASN A 444 -10.44 6.57 -21.01
CA ASN A 444 -10.11 6.84 -19.62
C ASN A 444 -9.11 5.79 -19.13
N PRO A 445 -7.85 5.87 -19.59
CA PRO A 445 -6.84 4.88 -19.23
C PRO A 445 -6.58 4.87 -17.72
N VAL A 446 -6.09 3.73 -17.24
CA VAL A 446 -5.81 3.49 -15.82
C VAL A 446 -4.31 3.58 -15.52
N ASN A 447 -3.96 4.08 -14.34
CA ASN A 447 -2.60 4.08 -13.84
C ASN A 447 -2.40 2.80 -13.02
N VAL A 448 -1.60 1.88 -13.54
CA VAL A 448 -1.40 0.55 -13.00
C VAL A 448 -0.14 0.54 -12.12
N LEU A 449 -0.24 0.06 -10.88
CA LEU A 449 0.91 -0.42 -10.11
C LEU A 449 1.18 -1.88 -10.50
N LEU A 450 0.23 -2.75 -10.20
CA LEU A 450 0.15 -4.11 -10.68
C LEU A 450 -1.20 -4.29 -11.34
N LYS A 451 -1.25 -5.07 -12.42
CA LYS A 451 -2.54 -5.54 -12.93
C LYS A 451 -3.15 -6.53 -11.92
N GLY A 452 -4.36 -6.98 -12.18
CA GLY A 452 -5.03 -7.97 -11.34
C GLY A 452 -4.68 -9.42 -11.65
N ALA A 453 -3.41 -9.73 -11.90
CA ALA A 453 -2.92 -11.10 -12.11
C ALA A 453 -1.40 -11.17 -11.91
N TRP A 454 -0.90 -12.29 -11.39
CA TRP A 454 0.53 -12.55 -11.25
C TRP A 454 1.07 -13.35 -12.45
N ALA A 455 2.19 -12.89 -13.00
CA ALA A 455 3.00 -13.56 -14.01
C ALA A 455 3.97 -14.57 -13.41
N GLY A 456 4.42 -14.40 -12.16
CA GLY A 456 5.23 -15.39 -11.46
C GLY A 456 4.43 -16.67 -11.20
N ASN A 457 5.07 -17.84 -11.33
CA ASN A 457 4.43 -19.11 -11.04
C ASN A 457 4.29 -19.32 -9.52
N ILE A 458 3.10 -19.07 -8.98
CA ILE A 458 2.83 -19.16 -7.54
C ILE A 458 2.59 -20.59 -7.07
N ASN A 459 2.25 -21.51 -7.98
CA ASN A 459 1.84 -22.88 -7.63
C ASN A 459 2.95 -23.68 -6.95
N LYS A 460 4.20 -23.28 -7.17
CA LYS A 460 5.40 -23.93 -6.62
C LYS A 460 5.98 -23.19 -5.42
N VAL A 461 5.40 -22.04 -5.06
CA VAL A 461 5.82 -21.29 -3.88
C VAL A 461 5.18 -21.93 -2.65
N PRO A 462 5.97 -22.46 -1.70
CA PRO A 462 5.40 -23.11 -0.54
C PRO A 462 4.72 -22.09 0.37
N ASN A 463 3.59 -22.48 0.96
CA ASN A 463 2.75 -21.60 1.79
C ASN A 463 2.37 -20.27 1.12
N PHE A 464 2.31 -20.22 -0.22
CA PHE A 464 1.89 -19.01 -0.92
C PHE A 464 0.53 -18.52 -0.44
N MET A 465 0.50 -17.31 0.13
CA MET A 465 -0.70 -16.67 0.71
C MET A 465 -1.43 -17.49 1.78
N ASN A 466 -0.82 -18.57 2.27
CA ASN A 466 -1.38 -19.44 3.30
C ASN A 466 -0.54 -19.31 4.56
N ASN A 467 -1.21 -19.19 5.72
CA ASN A 467 -0.55 -19.15 7.03
C ASN A 467 0.55 -18.07 7.09
N ASN A 468 0.23 -16.78 7.01
CA ASN A 468 1.23 -15.70 7.26
C ASN A 468 1.55 -15.53 8.76
N ASP A 469 1.18 -16.50 9.60
CA ASP A 469 1.51 -16.52 11.01
C ASP A 469 2.94 -17.04 11.20
N LEU A 470 3.78 -16.19 11.79
CA LEU A 470 5.18 -16.47 12.12
C LEU A 470 5.36 -17.79 12.89
N LYS A 471 4.39 -18.20 13.70
CA LYS A 471 4.47 -19.43 14.51
C LYS A 471 4.24 -20.69 13.69
N THR A 472 3.44 -20.62 12.63
CA THR A 472 3.00 -21.82 11.89
C THR A 472 3.65 -21.95 10.51
N ASN A 473 4.23 -20.86 10.00
CA ASN A 473 4.89 -20.86 8.71
C ASN A 473 6.41 -20.92 8.86
N PRO A 474 7.03 -22.09 8.60
CA PRO A 474 8.47 -22.25 8.78
C PRO A 474 9.25 -21.27 7.89
N TYR A 475 8.74 -20.94 6.70
CA TYR A 475 9.42 -20.06 5.75
C TYR A 475 9.54 -18.61 6.23
N LEU A 476 8.78 -18.20 7.27
CA LEU A 476 8.94 -16.91 7.92
C LEU A 476 10.06 -16.90 8.97
N GLY A 477 10.69 -18.05 9.26
CA GLY A 477 11.82 -18.16 10.18
C GLY A 477 11.45 -17.96 11.65
N GLY A 478 10.18 -18.16 12.01
CA GLY A 478 9.72 -18.09 13.40
C GLY A 478 10.26 -19.24 14.25
N THR A 479 10.26 -19.08 15.57
CA THR A 479 10.76 -20.14 16.48
C THR A 479 9.89 -21.39 16.50
N GLY A 480 8.66 -21.35 15.95
CA GLY A 480 7.62 -22.30 16.34
C GLY A 480 7.34 -22.23 17.84
N GLN A 481 6.22 -22.76 18.30
CA GLN A 481 6.14 -23.26 19.68
C GLN A 481 6.07 -24.77 19.61
#